data_AF-A0A260ZDX9-F1
#
_entry.id   AF-A0A260ZDX9-F1
#
_cell.length_a   1.000
_cell.length_b   1.000
_cell.length_c   1.000
_cell.angle_alpha   90.00
_cell.angle_beta   90.00
_cell.angle_gamma   90.00
#
_symmetry.space_group_name_H-M   'P 1'
#
loop_
_entity.id
_entity.type
_entity.pdbx_description
1 polymer ?
#
loop_
_entity_poly.entity_id
_entity_poly.type
_entity_poly.pdbx_seq_one_letter_code
_entity_poly.pdbx_strand_id
1 'polypeptide(L)'
;MKFSINSIQLKKSPEDAYDQLFDTFLKNGTVIDKLILAGAPESLDKKNCDNWKIGVSSIVFPDGNATTSYDRISRFLDLEQLECMEFPLTLVSMKFLDKPEVINCKSLLLSPGKVDDISSFGNHLNHLMNEHLMVVFPDYSDVEPLVKVWIESPRPVPSRFSFIYWFGNEDPEYRSIEKNFGAVPAVHPSDAGLECRSLKLSDGNDLIMYYSKNPQRFTMEVYEGGLSTEEADEGEPSEKRARQ
;
A
#
# COMPACT_ATOMS: atom_id res chain seq x y z
N MET A 1 -29.25 15.96 7.62
CA MET A 1 -30.27 15.05 8.16
C MET A 1 -29.55 14.07 9.07
N LYS A 2 -29.71 14.18 10.41
CA LYS A 2 -29.10 13.25 11.38
C LYS A 2 -30.11 12.15 11.66
N PHE A 3 -29.82 10.92 11.25
CA PHE A 3 -30.59 9.76 11.70
C PHE A 3 -29.96 9.23 13.00
N SER A 4 -30.71 9.31 14.09
CA SER A 4 -30.40 8.60 15.34
C SER A 4 -31.06 7.23 15.25
N ILE A 5 -30.24 6.17 15.18
CA ILE A 5 -30.73 4.78 15.09
C ILE A 5 -31.00 4.28 16.51
N ASN A 6 -32.17 4.61 17.04
CA ASN A 6 -32.76 3.85 18.15
C ASN A 6 -33.76 2.85 17.56
N SER A 7 -33.33 1.59 17.50
CA SER A 7 -34.07 0.35 17.23
C SER A 7 -34.97 0.30 15.98
N ILE A 8 -34.40 -0.11 14.85
CA ILE A 8 -35.17 -0.75 13.78
C ILE A 8 -35.58 -2.16 14.29
N GLN A 9 -36.85 -2.38 14.61
CA GLN A 9 -37.37 -3.73 14.82
C GLN A 9 -37.58 -4.40 13.46
N LEU A 10 -36.68 -5.31 13.11
CA LEU A 10 -36.85 -6.16 11.94
C LEU A 10 -37.91 -7.24 12.25
N LYS A 11 -38.84 -7.49 11.32
CA LYS A 11 -39.81 -8.61 11.41
C LYS A 11 -39.15 -9.99 11.30
N LYS A 12 -37.89 -10.02 10.85
CA LYS A 12 -37.06 -11.20 10.64
C LYS A 12 -35.86 -11.14 11.57
N SER A 13 -35.25 -12.29 11.86
CA SER A 13 -33.94 -12.30 12.52
C SER A 13 -32.91 -11.56 11.65
N PRO A 14 -31.84 -10.99 12.24
CA PRO A 14 -30.75 -10.38 11.46
C PRO A 14 -30.15 -11.33 10.42
N GLU A 15 -30.04 -12.63 10.74
CA GLU A 15 -29.54 -13.66 9.82
C GLU A 15 -30.48 -13.86 8.62
N ASP A 16 -31.78 -14.04 8.87
CA ASP A 16 -32.77 -14.20 7.79
C ASP A 16 -32.85 -12.96 6.88
N ALA A 17 -32.66 -11.77 7.47
CA ALA A 17 -32.63 -10.52 6.73
C ALA A 17 -31.36 -10.44 5.86
N TYR A 18 -30.21 -10.83 6.39
CA TYR A 18 -28.95 -10.89 5.64
C TYR A 18 -29.03 -11.90 4.50
N ASP A 19 -29.47 -13.14 4.77
CA ASP A 19 -29.56 -14.19 3.76
C ASP A 19 -30.50 -13.76 2.62
N GLN A 20 -31.62 -13.13 2.95
CA GLN A 20 -32.52 -12.60 1.94
C GLN A 20 -31.85 -11.50 1.10
N LEU A 21 -31.12 -10.57 1.71
CA LEU A 21 -30.40 -9.53 0.98
C LEU A 21 -29.30 -10.13 0.09
N PHE A 22 -28.52 -11.06 0.64
CA PHE A 22 -27.45 -11.76 -0.06
C PHE A 22 -28.00 -12.49 -1.29
N ASP A 23 -29.03 -13.31 -1.15
CA ASP A 23 -29.61 -14.07 -2.28
C ASP A 23 -30.34 -13.18 -3.31
N THR A 24 -30.85 -12.03 -2.86
CA THR A 24 -31.55 -11.10 -3.75
C THR A 24 -30.57 -10.34 -4.63
N PHE A 25 -29.47 -9.83 -4.05
CA PHE A 25 -28.56 -8.88 -4.69
C PHE A 25 -27.27 -9.52 -5.20
N LEU A 26 -26.81 -10.60 -4.60
CA LEU A 26 -25.59 -11.28 -4.98
C LEU A 26 -25.95 -12.58 -5.68
N LYS A 27 -25.46 -12.71 -6.92
CA LYS A 27 -25.64 -13.88 -7.78
C LYS A 27 -24.36 -14.12 -8.56
N ASN A 28 -24.22 -15.31 -9.15
CA ASN A 28 -23.11 -15.58 -10.05
C ASN A 28 -23.02 -14.53 -11.16
N GLY A 29 -21.81 -14.00 -11.42
CA GLY A 29 -21.57 -12.93 -12.38
C GLY A 29 -21.90 -11.52 -11.88
N THR A 30 -22.28 -11.37 -10.60
CA THR A 30 -22.37 -10.03 -9.98
C THR A 30 -20.98 -9.41 -9.92
N VAL A 31 -20.87 -8.14 -10.25
CA VAL A 31 -19.62 -7.36 -10.15
C VAL A 31 -19.82 -6.26 -9.12
N ILE A 32 -18.90 -6.16 -8.18
CA ILE A 32 -18.91 -5.18 -7.10
C ILE A 32 -17.65 -4.33 -7.22
N ASP A 33 -17.82 -3.02 -7.41
CA ASP A 33 -16.68 -2.12 -7.46
C ASP A 33 -15.95 -2.09 -6.11
N LYS A 34 -16.70 -1.89 -5.02
CA LYS A 34 -16.14 -1.78 -3.67
C LYS A 34 -16.95 -2.58 -2.65
N LEU A 35 -16.32 -3.58 -2.04
CA LEU A 35 -16.87 -4.38 -0.95
C LEU A 35 -16.31 -3.90 0.40
N ILE A 36 -17.17 -3.36 1.26
CA ILE A 36 -16.80 -3.01 2.64
C ILE A 36 -17.21 -4.17 3.54
N LEU A 37 -16.22 -4.84 4.13
CA LEU A 37 -16.40 -6.07 4.88
C LEU A 37 -16.19 -5.86 6.38
N ALA A 38 -17.26 -5.45 7.09
CA ALA A 38 -17.29 -5.33 8.55
C ALA A 38 -17.63 -6.63 9.28
N GLY A 39 -18.08 -7.66 8.56
CA GLY A 39 -18.53 -8.91 9.13
C GLY A 39 -19.19 -9.83 8.11
N ALA A 40 -19.16 -11.13 8.38
CA ALA A 40 -19.88 -12.14 7.60
C ALA A 40 -20.63 -13.09 8.54
N PRO A 41 -21.94 -13.32 8.33
CA PRO A 41 -22.71 -14.21 9.18
C PRO A 41 -22.32 -15.68 8.95
N GLU A 42 -22.49 -16.48 10.01
CA GLU A 42 -22.18 -17.91 9.98
C GLU A 42 -23.13 -18.71 9.07
N SER A 43 -24.29 -18.14 8.71
CA SER A 43 -25.21 -18.74 7.73
C SER A 43 -24.54 -18.99 6.38
N LEU A 44 -23.54 -18.19 6.00
CA LEU A 44 -22.77 -18.37 4.77
C LEU A 44 -21.97 -19.68 4.76
N ASP A 45 -21.60 -20.22 5.92
CA ASP A 45 -20.85 -21.48 6.02
C ASP A 45 -21.64 -22.67 5.45
N LYS A 46 -22.97 -22.56 5.43
CA LYS A 46 -23.90 -23.59 4.94
C LYS A 46 -24.30 -23.39 3.47
N LYS A 47 -23.98 -22.25 2.85
CA LYS A 47 -24.34 -21.97 1.46
C LYS A 47 -23.37 -22.68 0.52
N ASN A 48 -23.92 -23.33 -0.52
CA ASN A 48 -23.09 -23.90 -1.58
C ASN A 48 -22.53 -22.75 -2.44
N CYS A 49 -21.20 -22.64 -2.50
CA CYS A 49 -20.46 -21.62 -3.22
C CYS A 49 -19.85 -22.12 -4.54
N ASP A 50 -20.00 -23.40 -4.92
CA ASP A 50 -19.26 -24.03 -6.02
C ASP A 50 -19.44 -23.33 -7.37
N ASN A 51 -20.56 -22.62 -7.56
CA ASN A 51 -20.90 -21.89 -8.77
C ASN A 51 -20.97 -20.37 -8.59
N TRP A 52 -20.49 -19.84 -7.46
CA TRP A 52 -20.52 -18.41 -7.18
C TRP A 52 -19.21 -17.77 -7.59
N LYS A 53 -19.28 -16.87 -8.57
CA LYS A 53 -18.19 -15.98 -8.95
C LYS A 53 -18.68 -14.54 -8.90
N ILE A 54 -18.50 -13.90 -7.75
CA ILE A 54 -18.76 -12.47 -7.58
C ILE A 54 -17.45 -11.73 -7.85
N GLY A 55 -17.36 -11.01 -8.96
CA GLY A 55 -16.21 -10.17 -9.25
C GLY A 55 -16.13 -9.02 -8.26
N VAL A 56 -14.94 -8.73 -7.73
CA VAL A 56 -14.71 -7.59 -6.84
C VAL A 56 -13.42 -6.86 -7.22
N SER A 57 -13.50 -5.55 -7.39
CA SER A 57 -12.31 -4.74 -7.72
C SER A 57 -11.61 -4.18 -6.48
N SER A 58 -12.34 -3.93 -5.39
CA SER A 58 -11.79 -3.41 -4.14
C SER A 58 -12.43 -4.03 -2.91
N ILE A 59 -11.62 -4.44 -1.94
CA ILE A 59 -12.08 -4.92 -0.63
C ILE A 59 -11.52 -4.02 0.47
N VAL A 60 -12.39 -3.55 1.36
CA VAL A 60 -12.02 -2.73 2.51
C VAL A 60 -12.52 -3.37 3.79
N PHE A 61 -11.61 -3.57 4.74
CA PHE A 61 -11.92 -4.05 6.07
C PHE A 61 -11.85 -2.87 7.04
N PRO A 62 -13.00 -2.36 7.54
CA PRO A 62 -12.98 -1.23 8.46
C PRO A 62 -12.41 -1.59 9.84
N ASP A 63 -12.43 -2.88 10.20
CA ASP A 63 -11.96 -3.40 11.47
C ASP A 63 -10.95 -4.56 11.28
N GLY A 64 -9.84 -4.52 12.01
CA GLY A 64 -8.74 -5.50 11.89
C GLY A 64 -9.08 -6.94 12.31
N ASN A 65 -10.33 -7.24 12.67
CA ASN A 65 -10.81 -8.55 13.12
C ASN A 65 -11.44 -9.39 12.00
N ALA A 66 -11.32 -8.96 10.75
CA ALA A 66 -12.08 -9.55 9.66
C ALA A 66 -11.56 -10.89 9.11
N THR A 67 -10.58 -11.56 9.73
CA THR A 67 -10.01 -12.83 9.19
C THR A 67 -11.06 -13.90 8.99
N THR A 68 -11.89 -14.15 10.00
CA THR A 68 -12.96 -15.16 9.89
C THR A 68 -14.01 -14.73 8.88
N SER A 69 -14.37 -13.45 8.87
CA SER A 69 -15.35 -12.91 7.91
C SER A 69 -14.86 -12.99 6.47
N TYR A 70 -13.57 -12.76 6.26
CA TYR A 70 -12.91 -12.86 4.98
C TYR A 70 -12.92 -14.30 4.47
N ASP A 71 -12.46 -15.25 5.28
CA ASP A 71 -12.39 -16.67 4.86
C ASP A 71 -13.78 -17.21 4.50
N ARG A 72 -14.84 -16.69 5.13
CA ARG A 72 -16.24 -17.01 4.77
C ARG A 72 -16.62 -16.43 3.41
N ILE A 73 -16.37 -15.14 3.19
CA ILE A 73 -16.83 -14.46 1.97
C ILE A 73 -15.95 -14.76 0.77
N SER A 74 -14.64 -14.96 0.94
CA SER A 74 -13.68 -15.16 -0.15
C SER A 74 -14.03 -16.35 -1.04
N ARG A 75 -14.71 -17.37 -0.49
CA ARG A 75 -15.21 -18.53 -1.23
C ARG A 75 -16.27 -18.21 -2.29
N PHE A 76 -16.88 -17.03 -2.23
CA PHE A 76 -17.88 -16.56 -3.19
C PHE A 76 -17.30 -15.55 -4.19
N LEU A 77 -16.06 -15.10 -3.97
CA LEU A 77 -15.45 -14.02 -4.73
C LEU A 77 -14.60 -14.58 -5.87
N ASP A 78 -14.65 -13.88 -7.00
CA ASP A 78 -13.66 -13.99 -8.05
C ASP A 78 -12.62 -12.88 -7.86
N LEU A 79 -11.46 -13.27 -7.34
CA LEU A 79 -10.37 -12.36 -6.97
C LEU A 79 -9.41 -12.08 -8.13
N GLU A 80 -9.62 -12.65 -9.32
CA GLU A 80 -8.78 -12.39 -10.50
C GLU A 80 -8.79 -10.91 -10.89
N GLN A 81 -9.88 -10.20 -10.58
CA GLN A 81 -10.08 -8.78 -10.89
C GLN A 81 -9.77 -7.86 -9.70
N LEU A 82 -9.25 -8.41 -8.59
CA LEU A 82 -8.97 -7.61 -7.40
C LEU A 82 -7.83 -6.63 -7.67
N GLU A 83 -8.15 -5.35 -7.69
CA GLU A 83 -7.18 -4.29 -7.90
C GLU A 83 -6.68 -3.71 -6.58
N CYS A 84 -7.56 -3.62 -5.57
CA CYS A 84 -7.25 -2.90 -4.34
C CYS A 84 -7.70 -3.65 -3.09
N MET A 85 -6.83 -3.73 -2.08
CA MET A 85 -7.20 -4.17 -0.75
C MET A 85 -6.79 -3.15 0.31
N GLU A 86 -7.68 -2.90 1.28
CA GLU A 86 -7.44 -1.99 2.40
C GLU A 86 -7.80 -2.65 3.74
N PHE A 87 -6.87 -2.66 4.70
CA PHE A 87 -7.18 -3.08 6.08
C PHE A 87 -6.27 -2.43 7.12
N PRO A 88 -6.74 -2.29 8.37
CA PRO A 88 -5.91 -1.92 9.51
C PRO A 88 -4.84 -2.98 9.74
N LEU A 89 -3.61 -2.54 9.94
CA LEU A 89 -2.53 -3.44 10.31
C LEU A 89 -2.61 -3.78 11.80
N THR A 90 -2.95 -5.03 12.11
CA THR A 90 -3.07 -5.57 13.47
C THR A 90 -2.42 -6.94 13.52
N LEU A 91 -2.11 -7.46 14.71
CA LEU A 91 -1.60 -8.84 14.87
C LEU A 91 -2.50 -9.91 14.21
N VAL A 92 -3.80 -9.64 14.10
CA VAL A 92 -4.76 -10.56 13.48
C VAL A 92 -4.70 -10.46 11.95
N SER A 93 -4.74 -9.24 11.41
CA SER A 93 -4.73 -8.98 9.97
C SER A 93 -3.36 -9.18 9.31
N MET A 94 -2.26 -9.27 10.07
CA MET A 94 -0.95 -9.66 9.53
C MET A 94 -1.00 -11.01 8.79
N LYS A 95 -1.89 -11.91 9.19
CA LYS A 95 -2.11 -13.20 8.51
C LYS A 95 -2.63 -13.05 7.08
N PHE A 96 -3.17 -11.90 6.72
CA PHE A 96 -3.60 -11.61 5.34
C PHE A 96 -2.43 -11.32 4.42
N LEU A 97 -1.30 -10.84 4.93
CA LEU A 97 -0.15 -10.46 4.10
C LEU A 97 0.45 -11.64 3.35
N ASP A 98 0.21 -12.87 3.81
CA ASP A 98 0.67 -14.09 3.16
C ASP A 98 -0.32 -14.64 2.13
N LYS A 99 -1.52 -14.04 2.00
CA LYS A 99 -2.52 -14.50 1.03
C LYS A 99 -2.15 -14.03 -0.38
N PRO A 100 -2.25 -14.90 -1.41
CA PRO A 100 -1.80 -14.57 -2.76
C PRO A 100 -2.51 -13.35 -3.36
N GLU A 101 -3.81 -13.18 -3.11
CA GLU A 101 -4.58 -12.02 -3.55
C GLU A 101 -4.12 -10.70 -2.90
N VAL A 102 -3.53 -10.75 -1.71
CA VAL A 102 -2.99 -9.58 -1.01
C VAL A 102 -1.63 -9.23 -1.56
N ILE A 103 -0.78 -10.25 -1.77
CA ILE A 103 0.55 -10.11 -2.35
C ILE A 103 0.50 -9.52 -3.76
N ASN A 104 -0.50 -9.93 -4.56
CA ASN A 104 -0.53 -9.65 -6.00
C ASN A 104 -1.57 -8.61 -6.45
N CYS A 105 -2.45 -8.12 -5.57
CA CYS A 105 -3.34 -7.02 -5.97
C CYS A 105 -2.52 -5.77 -6.35
N LYS A 106 -3.04 -4.93 -7.24
CA LYS A 106 -2.30 -3.76 -7.72
C LYS A 106 -1.97 -2.78 -6.60
N SER A 107 -2.94 -2.50 -5.73
CA SER A 107 -2.82 -1.54 -4.63
C SER A 107 -3.15 -2.17 -3.29
N LEU A 108 -2.26 -2.03 -2.32
CA LEU A 108 -2.49 -2.46 -0.93
C LEU A 108 -2.37 -1.25 0.00
N LEU A 109 -3.43 -0.96 0.74
CA LEU A 109 -3.48 0.12 1.72
C LEU A 109 -3.55 -0.46 3.14
N LEU A 110 -2.51 -0.19 3.93
CA LEU A 110 -2.41 -0.62 5.32
C LEU A 110 -2.61 0.59 6.22
N SER A 111 -3.77 0.64 6.87
CA SER A 111 -4.13 1.74 7.76
C SER A 111 -3.62 1.47 9.19
N PRO A 112 -3.51 2.50 10.04
CA PRO A 112 -2.97 2.32 11.38
C PRO A 112 -3.87 1.40 12.17
N GLY A 113 -3.32 0.29 12.65
CA GLY A 113 -3.94 -0.50 13.72
C GLY A 113 -3.07 -0.47 14.98
N LYS A 114 -3.33 -1.41 15.90
CA LYS A 114 -2.58 -1.55 17.16
C LYS A 114 -1.31 -2.37 16.95
N VAL A 115 -0.36 -1.84 16.19
CA VAL A 115 0.99 -2.44 16.06
C VAL A 115 1.98 -1.45 16.63
N ASP A 116 2.66 -1.86 17.70
CA ASP A 116 3.53 -0.99 18.51
C ASP A 116 4.94 -0.83 17.91
N ASP A 117 5.32 -1.61 16.88
CA ASP A 117 6.70 -1.63 16.35
C ASP A 117 6.79 -1.93 14.83
N ILE A 118 7.27 -0.96 14.05
CA ILE A 118 7.48 -1.06 12.59
C ILE A 118 8.72 -1.91 12.23
N SER A 119 9.72 -2.02 13.12
CA SER A 119 10.90 -2.85 12.83
C SER A 119 10.52 -4.33 12.71
N SER A 120 9.52 -4.76 13.49
CA SER A 120 8.91 -6.09 13.37
C SER A 120 8.11 -6.25 12.06
N PHE A 121 7.60 -5.15 11.51
CA PHE A 121 6.72 -5.12 10.34
C PHE A 121 7.47 -5.13 9.01
N GLY A 122 8.64 -4.49 8.93
CA GLY A 122 9.42 -4.40 7.68
C GLY A 122 9.61 -5.75 6.99
N ASN A 123 9.88 -6.81 7.77
CA ASN A 123 10.04 -8.16 7.24
C ASN A 123 8.78 -8.72 6.55
N HIS A 124 7.59 -8.32 6.99
CA HIS A 124 6.31 -8.74 6.40
C HIS A 124 5.98 -8.00 5.09
N LEU A 125 6.72 -6.93 4.77
CA LEU A 125 6.56 -6.19 3.52
C LEU A 125 7.45 -6.70 2.39
N ASN A 126 8.47 -7.49 2.71
CA ASN A 126 9.50 -7.90 1.76
C ASN A 126 8.95 -8.71 0.59
N HIS A 127 7.96 -9.57 0.85
CA HIS A 127 7.41 -10.48 -0.15
C HIS A 127 6.19 -9.92 -0.89
N LEU A 128 5.70 -8.73 -0.54
CA LEU A 128 4.55 -8.11 -1.20
C LEU A 128 4.95 -7.61 -2.59
N MET A 129 4.13 -7.84 -3.61
CA MET A 129 4.47 -7.54 -5.01
C MET A 129 3.53 -6.51 -5.64
N ASN A 130 2.82 -5.75 -4.79
CA ASN A 130 1.88 -4.74 -5.23
C ASN A 130 2.58 -3.65 -6.06
N GLU A 131 1.92 -3.16 -7.11
CA GLU A 131 2.38 -1.98 -7.86
C GLU A 131 2.38 -0.74 -6.96
N HIS A 132 1.43 -0.64 -6.02
CA HIS A 132 1.38 0.40 -5.01
C HIS A 132 1.12 -0.16 -3.62
N LEU A 133 2.12 -0.13 -2.76
CA LEU A 133 1.97 -0.38 -1.33
C LEU A 133 1.90 0.96 -0.59
N MET A 134 0.78 1.22 0.08
CA MET A 134 0.59 2.40 0.90
C MET A 134 0.42 2.01 2.36
N VAL A 135 1.21 2.64 3.22
CA VAL A 135 1.19 2.39 4.65
C VAL A 135 0.96 3.71 5.37
N VAL A 136 0.03 3.70 6.30
CA VAL A 136 -0.39 4.88 7.05
C VAL A 136 -0.03 4.65 8.51
N PHE A 137 0.89 5.43 9.05
CA PHE A 137 1.28 5.37 10.46
C PHE A 137 1.37 6.80 11.04
N PRO A 138 0.68 7.08 12.15
CA PRO A 138 0.60 8.42 12.68
C PRO A 138 1.92 8.91 13.30
N ASP A 139 2.74 8.01 13.85
CA ASP A 139 3.81 8.37 14.81
C ASP A 139 5.22 7.90 14.41
N TYR A 140 5.47 7.62 13.13
CA TYR A 140 6.78 7.13 12.70
C TYR A 140 7.69 8.26 12.22
N SER A 141 8.93 8.29 12.69
CA SER A 141 9.91 9.34 12.33
C SER A 141 11.14 8.82 11.59
N ASP A 142 11.34 7.51 11.47
CA ASP A 142 12.59 6.94 10.94
C ASP A 142 12.37 6.12 9.67
N VAL A 143 12.60 6.67 8.49
CA VAL A 143 12.38 5.98 7.23
C VAL A 143 13.46 4.97 6.84
N GLU A 144 14.62 4.96 7.52
CA GLU A 144 15.77 4.16 7.07
C GLU A 144 15.52 2.64 7.05
N PRO A 145 14.86 2.03 8.05
CA PRO A 145 14.56 0.61 8.02
C PRO A 145 13.70 0.23 6.81
N LEU A 146 12.78 1.11 6.41
CA LEU A 146 11.93 0.91 5.24
C LEU A 146 12.73 1.04 3.94
N VAL A 147 13.59 2.05 3.84
CA VAL A 147 14.49 2.23 2.67
C VAL A 147 15.37 0.99 2.52
N LYS A 148 15.98 0.50 3.60
CA LYS A 148 16.80 -0.70 3.59
C LYS A 148 16.05 -1.93 3.08
N VAL A 149 14.86 -2.18 3.65
CA VAL A 149 13.96 -3.26 3.21
C VAL A 149 13.67 -3.13 1.71
N TRP A 150 13.42 -1.92 1.23
CA TRP A 150 13.05 -1.69 -0.16
C TRP A 150 14.21 -1.94 -1.12
N ILE A 151 15.43 -1.55 -0.77
CA ILE A 151 16.65 -1.80 -1.55
C ILE A 151 16.97 -3.30 -1.64
N GLU A 152 16.73 -4.04 -0.55
CA GLU A 152 17.08 -5.47 -0.46
C GLU A 152 16.00 -6.38 -1.09
N SER A 153 14.82 -5.86 -1.41
CA SER A 153 13.70 -6.64 -1.94
C SER A 153 13.69 -6.65 -3.48
N PRO A 154 13.50 -7.80 -4.15
CA PRO A 154 13.21 -7.81 -5.58
C PRO A 154 11.82 -7.22 -5.82
N ARG A 155 11.75 -6.10 -6.54
CA ARG A 155 10.47 -5.42 -6.85
C ARG A 155 10.24 -5.37 -8.36
N PRO A 156 9.00 -5.56 -8.81
CA PRO A 156 8.66 -5.35 -10.20
C PRO A 156 8.74 -3.86 -10.54
N VAL A 157 8.87 -3.54 -11.82
CA VAL A 157 8.78 -2.17 -12.32
C VAL A 157 7.46 -2.03 -13.10
N PRO A 158 6.64 -1.00 -12.84
CA PRO A 158 6.79 0.00 -11.77
C PRO A 158 6.30 -0.53 -10.42
N SER A 159 7.03 -0.22 -9.35
CA SER A 159 6.57 -0.39 -7.97
C SER A 159 6.74 0.90 -7.19
N ARG A 160 5.71 1.23 -6.41
CA ARG A 160 5.64 2.40 -5.55
C ARG A 160 5.34 1.98 -4.12
N PHE A 161 6.11 2.52 -3.19
CA PHE A 161 5.82 2.50 -1.77
C PHE A 161 5.49 3.91 -1.30
N SER A 162 4.39 4.10 -0.59
CA SER A 162 4.04 5.38 0.02
C SER A 162 3.82 5.22 1.50
N PHE A 163 4.46 6.08 2.28
CA PHE A 163 4.29 6.16 3.72
C PHE A 163 3.63 7.51 4.08
N ILE A 164 2.47 7.47 4.74
CA ILE A 164 1.71 8.67 5.12
C ILE A 164 1.80 8.91 6.62
N TYR A 165 2.17 10.15 6.98
CA TYR A 165 2.23 10.66 8.34
C TYR A 165 0.99 11.49 8.65
N TRP A 166 0.47 11.40 9.88
CA TRP A 166 -0.65 12.24 10.34
C TRP A 166 -0.16 13.44 11.15
N PHE A 167 0.94 13.27 11.87
CA PHE A 167 1.51 14.27 12.76
C PHE A 167 3.03 14.30 12.57
N GLY A 168 3.54 15.32 11.89
CA GLY A 168 4.97 15.52 11.68
C GLY A 168 5.24 16.95 11.24
N ASN A 169 6.33 17.54 11.70
CA ASN A 169 6.72 18.91 11.36
C ASN A 169 8.02 18.98 10.54
N GLU A 170 8.61 17.85 10.17
CA GLU A 170 9.96 17.85 9.63
C GLU A 170 10.02 16.93 8.41
N ASP A 171 10.58 17.48 7.32
CA ASP A 171 10.91 16.73 6.12
C ASP A 171 11.71 15.47 6.55
N PRO A 172 11.48 14.29 5.95
CA PRO A 172 12.29 13.12 6.23
C PRO A 172 13.76 13.52 6.07
N GLU A 173 14.59 13.22 7.07
CA GLU A 173 16.00 13.63 7.04
C GLU A 173 16.71 12.89 5.90
N TYR A 174 16.62 13.41 4.68
CA TYR A 174 17.34 12.89 3.51
C TYR A 174 18.83 12.76 3.78
N ARG A 175 19.38 13.57 4.70
CA ARG A 175 20.76 13.48 5.16
C ARG A 175 21.13 12.08 5.64
N SER A 176 20.22 11.41 6.33
CA SER A 176 20.45 10.08 6.86
C SER A 176 20.50 9.07 5.70
N ILE A 177 19.57 9.18 4.75
CA ILE A 177 19.52 8.34 3.54
C ILE A 177 20.74 8.56 2.63
N GLU A 178 21.11 9.82 2.37
CA GLU A 178 22.30 10.20 1.60
C GLU A 178 23.56 9.63 2.25
N LYS A 179 23.72 9.79 3.57
CA LYS A 179 24.90 9.33 4.31
C LYS A 179 24.98 7.81 4.41
N ASN A 180 23.86 7.13 4.64
CA ASN A 180 23.84 5.70 4.97
C ASN A 180 23.66 4.80 3.74
N PHE A 181 22.99 5.28 2.69
CA PHE A 181 22.74 4.51 1.46
C PHE A 181 23.43 5.10 0.23
N GLY A 182 23.98 6.32 0.29
CA GLY A 182 24.64 6.96 -0.86
C GLY A 182 23.65 7.55 -1.88
N ALA A 183 22.43 7.86 -1.45
CA ALA A 183 21.47 8.52 -2.32
C ALA A 183 21.94 9.92 -2.71
N VAL A 184 21.63 10.36 -3.92
CA VAL A 184 22.06 11.66 -4.47
C VAL A 184 20.84 12.52 -4.85
N PRO A 185 20.95 13.87 -4.82
CA PRO A 185 19.94 14.75 -5.39
C PRO A 185 19.60 14.37 -6.84
N ALA A 186 18.32 14.38 -7.17
CA ALA A 186 17.82 14.09 -8.52
C ALA A 186 16.56 14.90 -8.81
N VAL A 187 16.14 14.89 -10.07
CA VAL A 187 14.88 15.48 -10.54
C VAL A 187 13.88 14.36 -10.80
N HIS A 188 12.66 14.50 -10.32
CA HIS A 188 11.65 13.45 -10.49
C HIS A 188 11.26 13.32 -11.99
N PRO A 189 11.20 12.10 -12.55
CA PRO A 189 10.99 11.90 -14.00
C PRO A 189 9.68 12.50 -14.52
N SER A 190 8.65 12.49 -13.68
CA SER A 190 7.31 12.98 -14.03
C SER A 190 7.02 14.40 -13.51
N ASP A 191 7.92 15.00 -12.72
CA ASP A 191 7.71 16.32 -12.12
C ASP A 191 9.04 17.03 -11.87
N ALA A 192 9.42 17.93 -12.79
CA ALA A 192 10.68 18.66 -12.68
C ALA A 192 10.75 19.62 -11.47
N GLY A 193 9.62 19.94 -10.84
CA GLY A 193 9.56 20.78 -9.65
C GLY A 193 9.68 20.00 -8.33
N LEU A 194 9.70 18.68 -8.38
CA LEU A 194 9.73 17.82 -7.21
C LEU A 194 11.16 17.45 -6.84
N GLU A 195 11.63 17.99 -5.71
CA GLU A 195 12.90 17.60 -5.14
C GLU A 195 12.86 16.13 -4.71
N CYS A 196 13.78 15.32 -5.24
CA CYS A 196 13.89 13.92 -4.89
C CYS A 196 15.33 13.49 -4.65
N ARG A 197 15.49 12.25 -4.22
CA ARG A 197 16.75 11.52 -4.13
C ARG A 197 16.70 10.29 -5.00
N SER A 198 17.80 10.01 -5.68
CA SER A 198 17.97 8.79 -6.47
C SER A 198 19.01 7.89 -5.82
N LEU A 199 18.77 6.59 -5.87
CA LEU A 199 19.70 5.56 -5.48
C LEU A 199 19.73 4.47 -6.55
N LYS A 200 20.93 4.07 -6.98
CA LYS A 200 21.08 2.97 -7.95
C LYS A 200 20.84 1.62 -7.27
N LEU A 201 19.91 0.84 -7.79
CA LEU A 201 19.66 -0.53 -7.35
C LEU A 201 20.63 -1.51 -8.02
N SER A 202 20.79 -2.68 -7.42
CA SER A 202 21.74 -3.72 -7.87
C SER A 202 21.36 -4.35 -9.22
N ASP A 203 20.09 -4.27 -9.61
CA ASP A 203 19.54 -4.72 -10.89
C ASP A 203 19.66 -3.67 -12.01
N GLY A 204 20.22 -2.49 -11.71
CA GLY A 204 20.40 -1.38 -12.63
C GLY A 204 19.24 -0.39 -12.67
N ASN A 205 18.14 -0.65 -11.96
CA ASN A 205 17.03 0.28 -11.81
C ASN A 205 17.39 1.44 -10.88
N ASP A 206 16.60 2.51 -10.93
CA ASP A 206 16.76 3.68 -10.06
C ASP A 206 15.62 3.71 -9.02
N LEU A 207 15.98 3.84 -7.74
CA LEU A 207 15.03 4.08 -6.66
C LEU A 207 14.93 5.58 -6.40
N ILE A 208 13.77 6.16 -6.71
CA ILE A 208 13.47 7.57 -6.51
C ILE A 208 12.68 7.77 -5.22
N MET A 209 13.16 8.66 -4.36
CA MET A 209 12.59 8.95 -3.05
C MET A 209 12.23 10.42 -2.96
N TYR A 210 10.98 10.75 -2.63
CA TYR A 210 10.52 12.13 -2.54
C TYR A 210 9.47 12.31 -1.44
N TYR A 211 9.30 13.56 -1.01
CA TYR A 211 8.35 13.93 0.02
C TYR A 211 7.34 14.92 -0.53
N SER A 212 6.07 14.73 -0.15
CA SER A 212 4.98 15.64 -0.50
C SER A 212 4.32 16.16 0.78
N LYS A 213 3.98 17.46 0.80
CA LYS A 213 3.54 18.17 2.01
C LYS A 213 2.03 18.13 2.27
N ASN A 214 1.21 17.63 1.34
CA ASN A 214 -0.25 17.57 1.48
C ASN A 214 -0.88 16.43 0.65
N PRO A 215 -1.16 15.25 1.25
CA PRO A 215 -0.83 14.86 2.62
C PRO A 215 0.68 14.71 2.81
N GLN A 216 1.14 14.77 4.07
CA GLN A 216 2.53 14.46 4.40
C GLN A 216 2.84 13.01 4.04
N ARG A 217 3.65 12.81 2.99
CA ARG A 217 3.91 11.49 2.43
C ARG A 217 5.33 11.39 1.91
N PHE A 218 6.05 10.40 2.42
CA PHE A 218 7.30 9.92 1.84
C PHE A 218 6.97 8.82 0.82
N THR A 219 7.51 8.92 -0.39
CA THR A 219 7.27 7.96 -1.46
C THR A 219 8.60 7.45 -2.00
N MET A 220 8.66 6.14 -2.27
CA MET A 220 9.75 5.48 -2.96
C MET A 220 9.20 4.83 -4.23
N GLU A 221 9.85 5.04 -5.37
CA GLU A 221 9.43 4.52 -6.68
C GLU A 221 10.60 3.88 -7.39
N VAL A 222 10.37 2.69 -7.96
CA VAL A 222 11.37 2.02 -8.80
C VAL A 222 11.10 2.38 -10.26
N TYR A 223 12.12 2.91 -10.93
CA TYR A 223 12.11 3.26 -12.35
C TYR A 223 13.10 2.40 -13.13
N GLU A 224 12.77 2.11 -14.39
CA GLU A 224 13.74 1.55 -15.34
C GLU A 224 14.92 2.51 -15.48
N GLY A 225 16.14 1.97 -15.39
CA GLY A 225 17.35 2.77 -15.24
C GLY A 225 17.58 3.80 -16.35
N GLY A 226 18.18 4.93 -16.00
CA GLY A 226 18.60 5.96 -16.96
C GLY A 226 18.39 7.41 -16.51
N LEU A 227 18.15 7.64 -15.22
CA LEU A 227 17.98 8.99 -14.72
C LEU A 227 19.34 9.68 -14.65
N SER A 228 19.46 10.77 -15.42
CA SER A 228 20.67 11.60 -15.43
C SER A 228 20.83 12.22 -14.05
N THR A 229 21.81 11.74 -13.30
CA THR A 229 22.48 12.60 -12.33
C THR A 229 23.03 13.77 -13.14
N GLU A 230 22.59 15.00 -12.89
CA GLU A 230 23.35 16.15 -13.35
C GLU A 230 24.76 15.99 -12.78
N GLU A 231 25.70 15.54 -13.62
CA GLU A 231 27.11 15.67 -13.31
C GLU A 231 27.33 17.16 -13.12
N ALA A 232 27.66 17.55 -11.90
CA ALA A 232 28.21 18.86 -11.65
C ALA A 232 29.45 18.97 -12.53
N ASP A 233 29.31 19.74 -13.61
CA ASP A 233 30.36 20.13 -14.54
C ASP A 233 31.41 20.92 -13.73
N GLU A 234 32.33 20.20 -13.07
CA GLU A 234 33.51 20.78 -12.46
C GLU A 234 34.38 21.32 -13.59
N GLY A 235 34.17 22.60 -13.89
CA GLY A 235 34.84 23.32 -14.96
C GLY A 235 36.36 23.08 -14.94
N GLU A 236 36.86 22.54 -16.04
CA GLU A 236 38.29 22.50 -16.33
C GLU A 236 38.89 23.91 -16.22
N PRO A 237 40.01 24.10 -15.49
CA PRO A 237 40.68 25.38 -15.43
C PRO A 237 41.36 25.65 -16.77
N SER A 238 40.88 26.68 -17.48
CA SER A 238 41.48 27.14 -18.73
C SER A 238 42.93 27.59 -18.50
N GLU A 239 43.89 26.78 -18.96
CA GLU A 239 45.26 27.23 -19.21
C GLU A 239 45.24 28.31 -20.31
N LYS A 240 45.40 29.57 -19.93
CA LYS A 240 45.87 30.61 -20.86
C LYS A 240 47.32 30.97 -20.59
N ARG A 241 48.16 30.39 -21.45
CA ARG A 241 49.52 30.80 -21.81
C ARG A 241 49.67 32.32 -21.82
N ALA A 242 50.55 32.84 -20.97
CA ALA A 242 51.23 34.10 -21.19
C ALA A 242 52.66 33.80 -21.62
N ARG A 243 52.94 33.85 -22.93
CA ARG A 243 54.28 34.02 -23.50
C ARG A 243 54.19 34.72 -24.85
N GLN A 244 54.45 36.03 -24.81
CA GLN A 244 55.36 36.85 -25.63
C GLN A 244 54.79 38.25 -25.83
#